data_AF-A0A2V8MUF8-F1
#
_entry.id   AF-A0A2V8MUF8-F1
#
_cell.length_a   1.000
_cell.length_b   1.000
_cell.length_c   1.000
_cell.angle_alpha   90.00
_cell.angle_beta   90.00
_cell.angle_gamma   90.00
#
_symmetry.space_group_name_H-M   'P 1'
#
loop_
_entity.id
_entity.type
_entity.pdbx_description
1 polymer ?
#
loop_
_entity_poly.entity_id
_entity_poly.type
_entity_poly.pdbx_seq_one_letter_code
_entity_poly.pdbx_strand_id
1 'polypeptide(L)'
;LTTDSFRTKAARAGAAAMFYEAGIANTHAENGLLIYLSLLERKMEVIADRGVLKAVPPLKWNHSVFELKEVAQKCEPEDLINALRNLGAVLAEHLPATGENPNELADGPRIELK
;
A
#
# COMPACT_ATOMS: atom_id res chain seq x y z
N LEU A 1 16.31 13.53 20.37
CA LEU A 1 16.13 12.27 19.61
C LEU A 1 14.65 12.09 19.35
N THR A 2 14.24 12.04 18.09
CA THR A 2 12.83 11.79 17.72
C THR A 2 12.46 10.35 18.08
N THR A 3 11.34 10.13 18.77
CA THR A 3 10.92 8.79 19.21
C THR A 3 10.37 7.97 18.04
N ASP A 4 10.43 6.63 18.14
CA ASP A 4 9.86 5.75 17.11
C ASP A 4 8.36 5.94 16.93
N SER A 5 7.64 6.19 18.03
CA SER A 5 6.21 6.53 18.02
C SER A 5 5.92 7.79 17.19
N PHE A 6 6.77 8.82 17.31
CA PHE A 6 6.64 10.02 16.50
C PHE A 6 6.85 9.74 15.01
N ARG A 7 7.91 8.99 14.64
CA ARG A 7 8.20 8.64 13.24
C ARG A 7 7.06 7.84 12.62
N THR A 8 6.51 6.87 13.36
CA THR A 8 5.36 6.09 12.91
C THR A 8 4.13 6.97 12.70
N LYS A 9 3.85 7.91 13.61
CA LYS A 9 2.73 8.85 13.47
C LYS A 9 2.91 9.77 12.27
N ALA A 10 4.12 10.29 12.06
CA ALA A 10 4.43 11.15 10.92
C ALA A 10 4.27 10.42 9.58
N ALA A 11 4.81 9.20 9.46
CA ALA A 11 4.66 8.38 8.26
C ALA A 11 3.19 8.05 7.97
N ARG A 12 2.42 7.68 9.01
CA ARG A 12 0.99 7.41 8.86
C ARG A 12 0.20 8.65 8.42
N ALA A 13 0.53 9.83 8.96
CA ALA A 13 -0.10 11.08 8.54
C ALA A 13 0.21 11.42 7.08
N GLY A 14 1.47 11.26 6.66
CA GLY A 14 1.89 11.46 5.26
C GLY A 14 1.19 10.49 4.31
N ALA A 15 1.13 9.20 4.65
CA ALA A 15 0.43 8.20 3.88
C ALA A 15 -1.08 8.52 3.73
N ALA A 16 -1.74 8.91 4.83
CA ALA A 16 -3.15 9.29 4.80
C ALA A 16 -3.40 10.51 3.91
N ALA A 17 -2.58 11.57 4.05
CA ALA A 17 -2.68 12.75 3.20
C ALA A 17 -2.54 12.39 1.72
N MET A 18 -1.52 11.59 1.36
CA MET A 18 -1.31 11.11 -0.01
C MET A 18 -2.48 10.28 -0.53
N PHE A 19 -3.06 9.42 0.30
CA PHE A 19 -4.20 8.59 -0.08
C PHE A 19 -5.41 9.44 -0.52
N TYR A 20 -5.69 10.51 0.20
CA TYR A 20 -6.77 11.45 -0.14
C TYR A 20 -6.40 12.37 -1.31
N GLU A 21 -5.20 12.97 -1.31
CA GLU A 21 -4.75 13.90 -2.35
C GLU A 21 -4.61 13.23 -3.72
N ALA A 22 -4.18 11.96 -3.77
CA ALA A 22 -4.07 11.20 -5.01
C ALA A 22 -5.41 10.64 -5.50
N GLY A 23 -6.52 10.86 -4.78
CA GLY A 23 -7.84 10.36 -5.16
C GLY A 23 -7.96 8.84 -5.10
N ILE A 24 -7.06 8.13 -4.40
CA ILE A 24 -7.05 6.65 -4.32
C ILE A 24 -8.32 6.15 -3.60
N ALA A 25 -8.89 6.96 -2.72
CA ALA A 25 -10.19 6.71 -2.08
C ALA A 25 -11.41 6.86 -3.01
N ASN A 26 -11.24 7.42 -4.22
CA ASN A 26 -12.32 7.72 -5.16
C ASN A 26 -12.37 6.72 -6.34
N THR A 27 -11.98 5.46 -6.10
CA THR A 27 -12.14 4.39 -7.10
C THR A 27 -13.59 3.92 -7.13
N HIS A 28 -14.12 3.62 -8.31
CA HIS A 28 -15.53 3.23 -8.48
C HIS A 28 -15.90 1.96 -7.69
N ALA A 29 -14.92 1.09 -7.48
CA ALA A 29 -15.07 -0.19 -6.80
C ALA A 29 -14.57 -0.21 -5.34
N GLU A 30 -14.14 0.94 -4.78
CA GLU A 30 -13.48 1.01 -3.46
C GLU A 30 -12.25 0.07 -3.36
N ASN A 31 -11.50 -0.10 -4.46
CA ASN A 31 -10.39 -1.06 -4.58
C ASN A 31 -9.01 -0.40 -4.53
N GLY A 32 -8.93 0.88 -4.15
CA GLY A 32 -7.68 1.61 -4.05
C GLY A 32 -6.72 1.03 -3.00
N LEU A 33 -5.43 0.93 -3.37
CA LEU A 33 -4.35 0.52 -2.48
C LEU A 33 -3.18 1.50 -2.60
N LEU A 34 -2.72 2.02 -1.47
CA LEU A 34 -1.50 2.82 -1.34
C LEU A 34 -0.46 2.07 -0.53
N ILE A 35 0.73 1.96 -1.11
CA ILE A 35 1.94 1.51 -0.43
C ILE A 35 2.86 2.73 -0.35
N TYR A 36 3.04 3.25 0.86
CA TYR A 36 3.78 4.47 1.14
C TYR A 36 5.08 4.13 1.87
N LEU A 37 6.22 4.50 1.27
CA LEU A 37 7.53 4.34 1.89
C LEU A 37 8.09 5.72 2.23
N SER A 38 8.19 6.03 3.53
CA SER A 38 8.96 7.19 3.97
C SER A 38 10.42 6.82 4.19
N LEU A 39 11.30 7.48 3.43
CA LEU A 39 12.75 7.36 3.59
C LEU A 39 13.26 8.07 4.84
N LEU A 40 12.67 9.23 5.19
CA LEU A 40 13.06 10.01 6.37
C LEU A 40 12.68 9.28 7.66
N GLU A 41 11.43 8.82 7.74
CA GLU A 41 10.94 8.07 8.88
C GLU A 41 11.38 6.61 8.85
N ARG A 42 11.91 6.09 7.74
CA ARG A 42 12.21 4.66 7.51
C ARG A 42 11.02 3.78 7.89
N LYS A 43 9.82 4.18 7.46
CA LYS A 43 8.57 3.49 7.74
C LYS A 43 7.83 3.21 6.45
N MET A 44 7.22 2.04 6.39
CA MET A 44 6.28 1.66 5.35
C MET A 44 4.86 1.61 5.91
N GLU A 45 3.96 2.28 5.23
CA GLU A 45 2.52 2.25 5.50
C GLU A 45 1.78 1.67 4.31
N VAL A 46 0.75 0.88 4.60
CA VAL A 46 -0.13 0.29 3.59
C VAL A 46 -1.54 0.70 3.95
N ILE A 47 -2.20 1.43 3.05
CA ILE A 47 -3.57 1.91 3.22
C ILE A 47 -4.39 1.32 2.09
N ALA A 48 -5.42 0.55 2.45
CA ALA A 48 -6.34 -0.05 1.50
C ALA A 48 -7.74 0.52 1.72
N ASP A 49 -8.47 0.67 0.63
CA ASP A 49 -9.84 1.09 0.65
C ASP A 49 -10.78 -0.04 1.13
N ARG A 50 -12.03 0.29 1.38
CA ARG A 50 -13.01 -0.59 2.03
C ARG A 50 -13.33 -1.82 1.20
N GLY A 51 -13.36 -1.74 -0.13
CA GLY A 51 -13.58 -2.88 -1.02
C GLY A 51 -12.51 -3.95 -0.85
N VAL A 52 -11.24 -3.53 -0.81
CA VAL A 52 -10.09 -4.42 -0.53
C VAL A 52 -10.22 -5.12 0.83
N LEU A 53 -10.49 -4.34 1.88
CA LEU A 53 -10.57 -4.88 3.25
C LEU A 53 -11.80 -5.78 3.46
N LYS A 54 -12.86 -5.63 2.66
CA LYS A 54 -14.03 -6.51 2.68
C LYS A 54 -13.80 -7.80 1.86
N ALA A 55 -13.05 -7.71 0.76
CA ALA A 55 -12.86 -8.82 -0.16
C ALA A 55 -11.81 -9.83 0.33
N VAL A 56 -10.71 -9.35 0.89
CA VAL A 56 -9.60 -10.20 1.35
C VAL A 56 -9.82 -10.64 2.81
N PRO A 57 -9.71 -11.94 3.13
CA PRO A 57 -9.80 -12.41 4.51
C PRO A 57 -8.77 -11.70 5.42
N PRO A 58 -9.16 -11.22 6.62
CA PRO A 58 -8.28 -10.42 7.48
C PRO A 58 -6.94 -11.07 7.80
N LEU A 59 -6.91 -12.40 7.98
CA LEU A 59 -5.68 -13.14 8.26
C LEU A 59 -4.72 -13.11 7.06
N LYS A 60 -5.23 -13.36 5.84
CA LYS A 60 -4.44 -13.30 4.61
C LYS A 60 -3.93 -11.88 4.35
N TRP A 61 -4.79 -10.88 4.55
CA TRP A 61 -4.45 -9.47 4.40
C TRP A 61 -3.31 -9.07 5.35
N ASN A 62 -3.50 -9.31 6.65
CA ASN A 62 -2.52 -8.96 7.67
C ASN A 62 -1.17 -9.67 7.43
N HIS A 63 -1.20 -10.93 7.00
CA HIS A 63 0.02 -11.67 6.67
C HIS A 63 0.76 -11.03 5.48
N SER A 64 0.05 -10.73 4.38
CA SER A 64 0.64 -10.14 3.18
C SER A 64 1.26 -8.75 3.47
N VAL A 65 0.55 -7.93 4.27
CA VAL A 65 1.07 -6.61 4.70
C VAL A 65 2.28 -6.76 5.61
N PHE A 66 2.29 -7.76 6.49
CA PHE A 66 3.43 -8.03 7.36
C PHE A 66 4.67 -8.42 6.56
N GLU A 67 4.56 -9.38 5.63
CA GLU A 67 5.66 -9.81 4.77
C GLU A 67 6.23 -8.64 3.95
N LEU A 68 5.36 -7.83 3.36
CA LEU A 68 5.77 -6.65 2.59
C LEU A 68 6.57 -5.67 3.46
N LYS A 69 6.11 -5.40 4.69
CA LYS A 69 6.82 -4.49 5.62
C LYS A 69 8.15 -5.06 6.10
N GLU A 70 8.25 -6.37 6.32
CA GLU A 70 9.51 -7.02 6.70
C GLU A 70 10.53 -6.95 5.57
N VAL A 71 10.11 -7.20 4.34
CA VAL A 71 10.96 -7.08 3.15
C VAL A 71 11.43 -5.64 2.95
N ALA A 72 10.54 -4.66 3.10
CA ALA A 72 10.89 -3.25 2.94
C ALA A 72 11.97 -2.76 3.91
N GLN A 73 12.08 -3.38 5.08
CA GLN A 73 13.13 -3.04 6.05
C GLN A 73 14.53 -3.50 5.60
N LYS A 74 14.61 -4.52 4.73
CA LYS A 74 15.88 -5.08 4.23
C LYS A 74 16.49 -4.25 3.10
N CYS A 75 15.74 -3.32 2.51
CA CYS A 75 16.17 -2.43 1.43
C CYS A 75 16.65 -3.14 0.14
N GLU A 76 16.26 -4.39 -0.09
CA GLU A 76 16.58 -5.14 -1.32
C GLU A 76 15.46 -4.95 -2.36
N PRO A 77 15.75 -4.35 -3.54
CA PRO A 77 14.71 -4.04 -4.53
C PRO A 77 14.01 -5.29 -5.10
N GLU A 78 14.75 -6.37 -5.34
CA GLU A 78 14.19 -7.60 -5.90
C GLU A 78 13.20 -8.26 -4.96
N ASP A 79 13.54 -8.32 -3.67
CA ASP A 79 12.66 -8.85 -2.63
C ASP A 79 11.37 -8.02 -2.55
N LEU A 80 11.49 -6.68 -2.59
CA LEU A 80 10.33 -5.79 -2.56
C LEU A 80 9.41 -6.03 -3.76
N ILE A 81 9.98 -6.16 -4.96
CA ILE A 81 9.21 -6.46 -6.17
C ILE A 81 8.50 -7.82 -6.03
N ASN A 82 9.15 -8.82 -5.47
CA ASN A 82 8.54 -10.14 -5.25
C ASN A 82 7.41 -10.08 -4.22
N ALA A 83 7.59 -9.35 -3.12
CA ALA A 83 6.53 -9.13 -2.13
C ALA A 83 5.32 -8.39 -2.73
N LEU A 84 5.56 -7.38 -3.58
CA LEU A 84 4.50 -6.68 -4.30
C LEU A 84 3.75 -7.60 -5.27
N ARG A 85 4.45 -8.49 -5.98
CA ARG A 85 3.82 -9.50 -6.85
C ARG A 85 2.96 -10.48 -6.06
N ASN A 86 3.43 -10.93 -4.89
CA ASN A 86 2.66 -11.83 -4.02
C ASN A 86 1.39 -11.15 -3.51
N LEU A 87 1.49 -9.89 -3.07
CA LEU A 87 0.32 -9.10 -2.67
C LEU A 87 -0.66 -8.94 -3.84
N GLY A 88 -0.16 -8.65 -5.04
CA GLY A 88 -0.97 -8.57 -6.26
C GLY A 88 -1.70 -9.87 -6.58
N ALA A 89 -1.06 -11.02 -6.38
CA ALA A 89 -1.70 -12.33 -6.57
C ALA A 89 -2.83 -12.58 -5.55
N VAL A 90 -2.63 -12.21 -4.28
CA VAL A 90 -3.68 -12.29 -3.24
C VAL A 90 -4.85 -11.38 -3.58
N LEU A 91 -4.58 -10.16 -4.07
CA LEU A 91 -5.63 -9.25 -4.53
C LEU A 91 -6.37 -9.83 -5.72
N ALA A 92 -5.69 -10.40 -6.71
CA ALA A 92 -6.32 -10.98 -7.89
C ALA A 92 -7.23 -12.19 -7.57
N GLU A 93 -6.93 -12.96 -6.51
CA GLU A 93 -7.78 -14.06 -6.03
C GLU A 93 -9.13 -13.56 -5.49
N HIS A 94 -9.12 -12.41 -4.80
CA HIS A 94 -10.28 -11.89 -4.06
C HIS A 94 -11.00 -10.73 -4.74
N LEU A 95 -10.30 -9.99 -5.61
CA LEU A 95 -10.75 -8.88 -6.43
C LEU A 95 -10.37 -9.15 -7.89
N PRO A 96 -10.95 -10.17 -8.53
CA PRO A 96 -10.66 -10.44 -9.93
C PRO A 96 -11.11 -9.26 -10.80
N ALA A 97 -10.34 -8.94 -11.83
CA ALA A 97 -10.73 -7.93 -12.81
C ALA A 97 -12.03 -8.39 -13.52
N THR A 98 -13.08 -7.57 -13.45
CA THR A 98 -14.37 -7.86 -14.10
C THR A 98 -14.81 -6.67 -14.96
N GLY A 99 -15.34 -6.94 -16.15
CA GLY A 99 -15.88 -5.89 -17.03
C GLY A 99 -14.79 -5.03 -17.68
N GLU A 100 -15.10 -3.76 -17.91
CA GLU A 100 -14.10 -2.77 -18.31
C GLU A 100 -13.19 -2.49 -17.11
N ASN A 101 -11.90 -2.83 -17.22
CA ASN A 101 -10.87 -2.59 -16.21
C ASN A 101 -9.98 -1.42 -16.66
N PRO A 102 -10.51 -0.18 -16.69
CA PRO A 102 -9.71 0.97 -17.07
C PRO A 102 -8.63 1.20 -16.02
N ASN A 103 -7.50 1.76 -16.45
CA ASN A 103 -6.47 2.13 -15.50
C ASN A 103 -6.90 3.39 -14.72
N GLU A 104 -7.43 3.20 -13.52
CA GLU A 104 -7.93 4.29 -12.65
C GLU A 104 -6.81 5.07 -11.95
N LEU A 105 -5.60 4.51 -11.87
CA LEU A 105 -4.43 5.11 -11.21
C LEU A 105 -3.22 5.05 -12.15
N ALA A 106 -2.38 6.09 -12.18
CA ALA A 106 -1.21 6.07 -13.04
C ALA A 106 -0.24 4.91 -12.67
N ASP A 107 0.27 4.21 -13.67
CA ASP A 107 1.29 3.19 -13.48
C ASP A 107 2.63 3.85 -13.11
N GLY A 108 3.23 3.39 -12.01
CA GLY A 108 4.57 3.79 -11.57
C GLY A 108 4.60 4.47 -10.19
N PRO A 109 5.76 4.45 -9.51
CA PRO A 109 5.89 5.06 -8.20
C PRO A 109 5.80 6.58 -8.30
N ARG A 110 4.94 7.19 -7.49
CA ARG A 110 4.95 8.65 -7.27
C ARG A 110 6.08 8.98 -6.30
N ILE A 111 7.08 9.72 -6.78
CA ILE A 111 8.22 10.16 -5.98
C ILE A 111 8.00 11.62 -5.61
N GLU A 112 7.84 11.90 -4.32
CA GLU A 112 7.83 13.26 -3.79
C GLU A 112 9.03 13.47 -2.88
N LEU A 113 9.84 14.47 -3.22
CA LEU A 113 10.90 14.97 -2.37
C LEU A 113 10.31 16.15 -1.59
N LYS A 114 9.76 15.89 -0.40
CA LYS A 114 9.38 16.94 0.56
C LYS A 114 10.59 17.38 1.37
#